data_AF-A0A1J3ILK0-F1
#
_entry.id   AF-A0A1J3ILK0-F1
#
_cell.length_a   1.000
_cell.length_b   1.000
_cell.length_c   1.000
_cell.angle_alpha   90.00
_cell.angle_beta   90.00
_cell.angle_gamma   90.00
#
_symmetry.space_group_name_H-M   'P 1'
#
loop_
_entity.id
_entity.type
_entity.pdbx_description
1 polymer ?
#
loop_
_entity_poly.entity_id
_entity_poly.type
_entity_poly.pdbx_seq_one_letter_code
_entity_poly.pdbx_strand_id
1 'polypeptide(L)'
;ITINNANKGYRTIATCQSYCNGDNNHPHPINPNHDAQAPLLSQDHPSYQLLGLIALYDPPRTDSHHIISHLLSLGIQTKMLTGDAINVACEIGDILGLGRNF
;
A
#
# COMPACT_ATOMS: atom_id res chain seq x y z
N ILE A 1 7.63 7.90 -1.06
CA ILE A 1 7.33 7.28 0.24
C ILE A 1 8.34 6.18 0.47
N THR A 2 9.01 6.21 1.62
CA THR A 2 10.26 5.49 1.86
C THR A 2 10.01 4.24 2.69
N ILE A 3 10.94 3.28 2.63
CA ILE A 3 11.04 2.13 3.56
C ILE A 3 10.83 2.58 5.03
N ASN A 4 11.31 3.77 5.38
CA ASN A 4 11.17 4.36 6.71
C ASN A 4 9.70 4.53 7.17
N ASN A 5 8.76 4.81 6.26
CA ASN A 5 7.34 4.94 6.63
C ASN A 5 6.71 3.56 6.84
N ALA A 6 7.04 2.60 5.99
CA ALA A 6 6.53 1.24 6.13
C ALA A 6 7.08 0.52 7.37
N ASN A 7 8.34 0.78 7.74
CA ASN A 7 8.94 0.33 9.00
C ASN A 7 8.33 1.00 10.25
N LYS A 8 7.47 2.01 10.08
CA LYS A 8 6.69 2.64 11.15
C LYS A 8 5.22 2.21 11.11
N GLY A 9 4.88 1.19 10.32
CA GLY A 9 3.52 0.67 10.18
C GLY A 9 2.58 1.53 9.32
N TYR A 10 3.09 2.47 8.54
CA TYR A 10 2.24 3.27 7.64
C TYR A 10 1.90 2.48 6.38
N ARG A 11 0.62 2.45 6.03
CA ARG A 11 0.14 1.95 4.73
C ARG A 11 0.46 2.96 3.64
N THR A 12 0.69 2.48 2.41
CA THR A 12 1.01 3.35 1.27
C THR A 12 -0.06 3.21 0.20
N ILE A 13 -0.63 4.35 -0.22
CA ILE A 13 -1.57 4.43 -1.35
C ILE A 13 -0.88 5.20 -2.48
N ALA A 14 -0.87 4.63 -3.69
CA ALA A 14 -0.40 5.32 -4.87
C ALA A 14 -1.58 6.02 -5.56
N THR A 15 -1.40 7.30 -5.89
CA THR A 15 -2.37 8.06 -6.68
C THR A 15 -1.87 8.16 -8.10
N CYS A 16 -2.72 7.80 -9.06
CA CYS A 16 -2.40 7.89 -10.48
C CYS A 16 -3.53 8.57 -11.24
N GLN A 17 -3.17 9.20 -12.34
CA GLN A 17 -4.10 9.78 -13.31
C GLN A 17 -4.06 8.94 -14.58
N SER A 18 -5.22 8.68 -15.18
CA SER A 18 -5.30 8.19 -16.54
C SER A 18 -6.24 9.07 -17.33
N TYR A 19 -5.94 9.25 -18.60
CA TYR A 19 -6.80 9.96 -19.54
C TYR A 19 -7.52 8.95 -20.42
N CYS A 20 -8.86 8.98 -20.40
CA CYS A 20 -9.66 8.21 -21.33
C CYS A 20 -9.70 8.92 -22.69
N ASN A 21 -9.52 8.16 -23.77
CA ASN A 21 -9.33 8.66 -25.14
C ASN A 21 -10.65 9.15 -25.80
N GLY A 22 -11.46 9.92 -25.07
CA GLY A 22 -12.78 10.41 -25.47
C GLY A 22 -12.88 11.93 -25.65
N ASP A 23 -11.91 12.71 -25.19
CA ASP A 23 -11.89 14.18 -25.31
C ASP A 23 -10.94 14.63 -26.43
N ASN A 24 -11.35 14.45 -27.68
CA ASN A 24 -10.59 14.90 -28.88
C ASN A 24 -10.44 16.45 -29.00
N ASN A 25 -10.89 17.22 -28.00
CA ASN A 25 -10.87 18.70 -28.00
C ASN A 25 -9.94 19.31 -26.92
N HIS A 26 -9.19 18.50 -26.18
CA HIS A 26 -8.12 19.01 -25.32
C HIS A 26 -6.82 18.23 -25.58
N PRO A 27 -5.81 18.83 -26.23
CA PRO A 27 -4.53 18.15 -26.41
C PRO A 27 -3.92 17.85 -25.04
N HIS A 28 -3.55 16.59 -24.81
CA HIS A 28 -2.76 16.23 -23.65
C HIS A 28 -1.49 17.08 -23.62
N PRO A 29 -1.13 17.70 -22.49
CA PRO A 29 0.16 18.35 -22.35
C PRO A 29 1.23 17.25 -22.43
N ILE A 30 1.81 17.10 -23.62
CA ILE A 30 2.98 16.26 -23.86
C ILE A 30 4.05 16.68 -22.87
N ASN A 31 4.33 15.82 -21.89
CA ASN A 31 5.43 16.00 -20.96
C ASN A 31 6.67 15.37 -21.60
N PRO A 32 7.61 16.18 -22.11
CA PRO A 32 8.76 15.69 -22.86
C PRO A 32 9.68 14.76 -22.04
N ASN A 33 9.51 14.70 -20.71
CA ASN A 33 10.29 13.86 -19.81
C ASN A 33 9.61 12.54 -19.43
N HIS A 34 8.30 12.36 -19.67
CA HIS A 34 7.56 11.15 -19.29
C HIS A 34 7.02 10.36 -20.49
N ASP A 35 6.75 11.02 -21.61
CA ASP A 35 6.08 10.39 -22.75
C ASP A 35 7.07 9.70 -23.71
N ALA A 36 8.37 9.94 -23.55
CA ALA A 36 9.42 9.36 -24.39
C ALA A 36 9.71 7.86 -24.11
N GLN A 37 9.05 7.25 -23.11
CA GLN A 37 9.33 5.89 -22.66
C GLN A 37 8.07 5.06 -22.37
N ALA A 38 6.88 5.47 -22.80
CA ALA A 38 5.74 4.56 -22.85
C ALA A 38 5.92 3.68 -24.10
N PRO A 39 6.29 2.38 -23.97
CA PRO A 39 6.38 1.53 -25.14
C PRO A 39 4.98 1.45 -25.75
N LEU A 40 4.93 1.54 -27.09
CA LEU A 40 3.77 1.18 -27.91
C LEU A 40 3.44 -0.30 -27.68
N LEU A 41 2.90 -0.62 -26.51
CA LEU A 41 2.32 -1.92 -26.20
C LEU A 41 0.84 -1.80 -26.54
N SER A 42 0.49 -2.49 -27.62
CA SER A 42 -0.83 -3.02 -27.96
C SER A 42 -1.93 -2.79 -26.91
N GLN A 43 -2.94 -2.01 -27.34
CA GLN A 43 -4.39 -2.12 -27.09
C GLN A 43 -4.85 -2.68 -25.73
N ASP A 44 -5.69 -1.87 -25.06
CA ASP A 44 -6.60 -2.17 -23.92
C ASP A 44 -6.14 -1.89 -22.48
N HIS A 45 -4.95 -1.32 -22.24
CA HIS A 45 -4.61 -0.82 -20.90
C HIS A 45 -4.56 0.72 -20.85
N PRO A 46 -5.39 1.38 -20.00
CA PRO A 46 -5.25 2.81 -19.75
C PRO A 46 -3.84 3.13 -19.26
N SER A 47 -3.18 4.10 -19.90
CA SER A 47 -1.88 4.61 -19.43
C SER A 47 -2.11 5.37 -18.14
N TYR A 48 -1.44 4.94 -17.06
CA TYR A 48 -1.51 5.59 -15.76
C TYR A 48 -0.23 6.40 -15.51
N GLN A 49 -0.36 7.68 -15.24
CA GLN A 49 0.71 8.55 -14.75
C GLN A 49 0.66 8.57 -13.22
N LEU A 50 1.76 8.17 -12.56
CA LEU A 50 1.88 8.29 -11.11
C LEU A 50 1.93 9.78 -10.72
N LEU A 51 0.97 10.22 -9.92
CA LEU A 51 0.91 11.59 -9.40
C LEU A 51 1.66 11.70 -8.07
N GLY A 52 1.61 10.66 -7.24
CA GLY A 52 2.25 10.66 -5.94
C GLY A 52 1.91 9.45 -5.09
N LEU A 53 2.42 9.47 -3.87
CA LEU A 53 2.21 8.44 -2.87
C LEU A 53 1.72 9.11 -1.58
N ILE A 54 0.75 8.50 -0.90
CA ILE A 54 0.19 8.94 0.39
C ILE A 54 0.52 7.89 1.47
N ALA A 55 1.04 8.34 2.62
CA ALA A 55 1.29 7.49 3.77
C ALA A 55 0.09 7.62 4.73
N LEU A 56 -0.55 6.50 5.04
CA LEU A 56 -1.70 6.45 5.93
C LEU A 56 -1.32 5.76 7.24
N TYR A 57 -1.58 6.44 8.36
CA TYR A 57 -1.48 5.83 9.68
C TYR A 57 -2.80 5.14 10.02
N ASP A 58 -2.74 3.83 10.27
CA ASP A 58 -3.86 2.99 10.63
C ASP A 58 -3.46 2.14 11.85
N PRO A 59 -3.58 2.69 13.07
CA PRO A 59 -3.14 1.98 14.26
C PRO A 59 -3.98 0.73 14.51
N PRO A 60 -3.38 -0.37 15.02
CA PRO A 60 -4.17 -1.50 15.48
C PRO A 60 -5.15 -1.05 16.57
N ARG A 61 -6.30 -1.72 16.68
CA ARG A 61 -7.28 -1.36 17.71
C ARG A 61 -6.65 -1.46 19.09
N THR A 62 -7.01 -0.55 19.98
CA THR A 62 -6.40 -0.38 21.30
C THR A 62 -6.48 -1.61 22.19
N ASP A 63 -7.47 -2.47 21.97
CA ASP A 63 -7.72 -3.71 22.70
C ASP A 63 -7.10 -4.96 22.04
N SER A 64 -6.60 -4.85 20.80
CA SER A 64 -6.18 -6.02 20.02
C SER A 64 -5.03 -6.77 20.68
N HIS A 65 -4.03 -6.06 21.20
CA HIS A 65 -2.91 -6.67 21.92
C HIS A 65 -3.39 -7.49 23.12
N HIS A 66 -4.31 -6.93 23.92
CA HIS A 66 -4.84 -7.60 25.11
C HIS A 66 -5.66 -8.84 24.73
N ILE A 67 -6.52 -8.74 23.71
CA ILE A 67 -7.34 -9.87 23.23
C ILE A 67 -6.43 -11.00 22.70
N ILE A 68 -5.43 -10.66 21.89
CA ILE A 68 -4.46 -11.64 21.37
C ILE A 68 -3.70 -12.32 22.52
N SER A 69 -3.19 -11.53 23.47
CA SER A 69 -2.49 -12.06 24.65
C SER A 69 -3.38 -13.01 25.47
N HIS A 70 -4.64 -12.65 25.67
CA HIS A 70 -5.60 -13.50 26.37
C HIS A 70 -5.86 -14.81 25.62
N LEU A 71 -6.09 -14.77 24.30
CA LEU A 71 -6.25 -15.98 23.48
C LEU A 71 -5.02 -16.90 23.55
N LEU A 72 -3.82 -16.33 23.46
CA LEU A 72 -2.57 -17.09 23.58
C LEU A 72 -2.44 -17.74 24.98
N SER A 73 -2.84 -17.04 26.04
CA SER A 73 -2.83 -17.59 27.41
C SER A 73 -3.79 -18.78 27.60
N LEU A 74 -4.84 -18.85 26.78
CA LEU A 74 -5.78 -19.97 26.73
C LEU A 74 -5.29 -21.12 25.83
N GLY A 75 -4.09 -21.02 25.25
CA GLY A 75 -3.54 -22.00 24.32
C GLY A 75 -4.14 -21.92 22.91
N ILE A 76 -4.86 -20.85 22.58
CA ILE A 76 -5.45 -20.65 21.25
C ILE A 76 -4.39 -20.02 20.34
N GLN A 77 -4.10 -20.69 19.23
CA GLN A 77 -3.17 -20.15 18.23
C GLN A 77 -3.82 -19.01 17.45
N THR A 78 -3.15 -17.86 17.41
CA THR A 78 -3.56 -16.69 16.64
C THR A 78 -2.64 -16.48 15.43
N LYS A 79 -3.23 -16.15 14.27
CA LYS A 79 -2.51 -15.81 13.03
C LYS A 79 -3.03 -14.50 12.48
N MET A 80 -2.13 -13.66 11.96
CA MET A 80 -2.49 -12.44 11.24
C MET A 80 -2.55 -12.74 9.75
N LEU A 81 -3.69 -12.46 9.12
CA LEU A 81 -3.84 -12.44 7.68
C LEU A 81 -3.95 -10.97 7.25
N THR A 82 -3.02 -10.50 6.43
CA THR A 82 -2.98 -9.11 5.94
C THR A 82 -2.64 -9.06 4.45
N GLY A 83 -3.11 -8.01 3.77
CA GLY A 83 -2.74 -7.68 2.39
C GLY A 83 -1.64 -6.61 2.29
N ASP A 84 -1.07 -6.18 3.41
CA ASP A 84 0.01 -5.19 3.42
C ASP A 84 1.36 -5.77 2.98
N ALA A 85 2.30 -4.88 2.68
CA ALA A 85 3.69 -5.25 2.48
C ALA A 85 4.31 -5.85 3.76
N ILE A 86 5.30 -6.72 3.57
CA ILE A 86 5.93 -7.50 4.65
C ILE A 86 6.47 -6.65 5.80
N ASN A 87 7.04 -5.48 5.50
CA ASN A 87 7.58 -4.57 6.51
C ASN A 87 6.50 -3.95 7.40
N VAL A 88 5.34 -3.62 6.84
CA VAL A 88 4.18 -3.16 7.61
C VAL A 88 3.66 -4.31 8.46
N ALA A 89 3.53 -5.51 7.89
CA ALA A 89 3.10 -6.70 8.63
C ALA A 89 4.01 -6.99 9.84
N CYS A 90 5.33 -6.91 9.66
CA CYS A 90 6.29 -7.09 10.74
C CYS A 90 6.18 -6.07 11.86
N GLU A 91 5.92 -4.81 11.53
CA GLU A 91 5.77 -3.77 12.54
C GLU A 91 4.46 -3.94 13.31
N ILE A 92 3.35 -4.18 12.61
CA ILE A 92 2.05 -4.39 13.24
C ILE A 92 2.03 -5.69 14.08
N GLY A 93 2.66 -6.75 13.60
CA GLY A 93 2.77 -8.01 14.35
C GLY A 93 3.50 -7.87 15.68
N ASP A 94 4.57 -7.07 15.72
CA ASP A 94 5.27 -6.77 16.97
C ASP A 94 4.41 -5.95 17.94
N ILE A 95 3.72 -4.92 17.45
CA ILE A 95 2.79 -4.11 18.27
C ILE A 95 1.68 -5.01 18.86
N LEU A 96 1.17 -5.97 18.09
CA LEU A 96 0.12 -6.89 18.50
C LEU A 96 0.62 -8.04 19.41
N GLY A 97 1.93 -8.19 19.60
CA GLY A 97 2.51 -9.29 20.39
C GLY A 97 2.53 -10.65 19.67
N LEU A 98 2.40 -10.65 18.35
CA LEU A 98 2.49 -11.84 17.50
C LEU A 98 3.93 -12.15 17.05
N GLY A 99 4.83 -11.15 17.17
CA GLY A 99 6.21 -11.22 16.70
C GLY A 99 6.35 -11.02 15.18
N ARG A 100 7.55 -11.31 14.65
CA ARG A 100 7.91 -11.07 13.24
C ARG A 100 8.01 -12.31 12.33
N ASN A 101 7.56 -13.47 12.80
CA ASN A 101 7.70 -14.73 12.06
C ASN A 101 6.47 -14.95 11.14
N PHE A 102 6.55 -14.45 9.90
CA PHE A 102 5.55 -14.65 8.84
C PHE A 102 6.09 -15.53 7.72
#